data_AF-A0A0S2KEQ6-F1
#
_entry.id   AF-A0A0S2KEQ6-F1
#
_cell.length_a   1.000
_cell.length_b   1.000
_cell.length_c   1.000
_cell.angle_alpha   90.00
_cell.angle_beta   90.00
_cell.angle_gamma   90.00
#
_symmetry.space_group_name_H-M   'P 1'
#
loop_
_entity.id
_entity.type
_entity.pdbx_description
1 polymer ?
#
loop_
_entity_poly.entity_id
_entity_poly.type
_entity_poly.pdbx_seq_one_letter_code
_entity_poly.pdbx_strand_id
1 'polypeptide(L)'
;MAAITGGDREAFSLAVMRFARSLANYAYRMLGNEAEAEDVTQETMLRLWTQAERWDPARASLTTWLHRITHNLCIDLIRKNRLLTGQNDDQLDDESNAAGHEEAFDQGAMSDRLHAAIATLPERQRSALVLTHFQGLSNRDVAIILDISVGALESLLARARRQLKSLLIDTENAGGAHL
;
A
#
# COMPACT_ATOMS: atom_id res chain seq x y z
N MET A 1 -19.04 -11.47 9.77
CA MET A 1 -17.95 -12.45 9.99
C MET A 1 -18.49 -13.84 10.28
N ALA A 2 -19.25 -14.09 11.35
CA ALA A 2 -19.89 -15.40 11.57
C ALA A 2 -20.71 -15.90 10.36
N ALA A 3 -21.49 -15.02 9.72
CA ALA A 3 -22.21 -15.35 8.48
C ALA A 3 -21.28 -15.71 7.30
N ILE A 4 -20.16 -15.00 7.12
CA ILE A 4 -19.16 -15.28 6.08
C ILE A 4 -18.50 -16.64 6.32
N THR A 5 -18.12 -16.94 7.57
CA THR A 5 -17.60 -18.26 7.95
C THR A 5 -18.62 -19.38 7.69
N GLY A 6 -19.92 -19.09 7.83
CA GLY A 6 -21.02 -19.99 7.49
C GLY A 6 -21.33 -20.11 5.98
N GLY A 7 -20.57 -19.43 5.11
CA GLY A 7 -20.78 -19.48 3.66
C GLY A 7 -21.92 -18.58 3.15
N ASP A 8 -22.31 -17.55 3.88
CA ASP A 8 -23.30 -16.57 3.46
C ASP A 8 -22.75 -15.64 2.36
N ARG A 9 -23.25 -15.82 1.14
CA ARG A 9 -22.85 -15.05 -0.04
C ARG A 9 -23.28 -13.59 0.02
N GLU A 10 -24.42 -13.27 0.65
CA GLU A 10 -24.88 -11.89 0.76
C GLU A 10 -24.00 -11.11 1.75
N ALA A 11 -23.69 -11.72 2.89
CA ALA A 11 -22.76 -11.14 3.86
C ALA A 11 -21.38 -10.87 3.25
N PHE A 12 -20.91 -11.78 2.39
CA PHE A 12 -19.66 -11.58 1.65
C PHE A 12 -19.75 -10.48 0.60
N SER A 13 -20.84 -10.42 -0.17
CA SER A 13 -21.07 -9.34 -1.15
C SER A 13 -21.05 -7.96 -0.49
N LEU A 14 -21.68 -7.82 0.68
CA LEU A 14 -21.61 -6.59 1.49
C LEU A 14 -20.18 -6.23 1.89
N ALA A 15 -19.36 -7.21 2.28
CA ALA A 15 -17.97 -6.99 2.60
C ALA A 15 -17.16 -6.54 1.37
N VAL A 16 -17.37 -7.17 0.21
CA VAL A 16 -16.73 -6.76 -1.05
C VAL A 16 -17.07 -5.31 -1.38
N MET A 17 -18.36 -4.95 -1.38
CA MET A 17 -18.79 -3.57 -1.64
C MET A 17 -18.20 -2.56 -0.66
N ARG A 18 -17.98 -2.98 0.59
CA ARG A 18 -17.43 -2.11 1.64
C ARG A 18 -15.93 -1.89 1.50
N PHE A 19 -15.16 -2.93 1.17
CA PHE A 19 -13.70 -2.91 1.32
C PHE A 19 -12.93 -2.89 0.00
N ALA A 20 -13.46 -3.46 -1.08
CA ALA A 20 -12.69 -3.71 -2.31
C ALA A 20 -12.05 -2.44 -2.88
N ARG A 21 -12.81 -1.33 -2.95
CA ARG A 21 -12.29 -0.05 -3.46
C ARG A 21 -11.12 0.47 -2.63
N SER A 22 -11.19 0.40 -1.31
CA SER A 22 -10.12 0.89 -0.43
C SER A 22 -8.85 0.06 -0.58
N LEU A 23 -9.00 -1.27 -0.67
CA LEU A 23 -7.90 -2.20 -0.83
C LEU A 23 -7.24 -2.06 -2.22
N ALA A 24 -8.04 -1.91 -3.28
CA ALA A 24 -7.54 -1.64 -4.63
C ALA A 24 -6.76 -0.32 -4.69
N ASN A 25 -7.29 0.76 -4.10
CA ASN A 25 -6.58 2.03 -4.02
C ASN A 25 -5.26 1.93 -3.25
N TYR A 26 -5.21 1.10 -2.20
CA TYR A 26 -3.97 0.84 -1.47
C TYR A 26 -2.97 0.06 -2.33
N ALA A 27 -3.40 -1.06 -2.91
CA ALA A 27 -2.56 -1.92 -3.74
C ALA A 27 -2.01 -1.15 -4.95
N TYR A 28 -2.84 -0.34 -5.60
CA TYR A 28 -2.42 0.51 -6.71
C TYR A 28 -1.33 1.51 -6.30
N ARG A 29 -1.43 2.14 -5.13
CA ARG A 29 -0.36 3.04 -4.61
C ARG A 29 0.93 2.32 -4.21
N MET A 30 0.87 1.01 -4.00
CA MET A 30 2.05 0.20 -3.70
C MET A 30 2.72 -0.30 -4.98
N LEU A 31 1.92 -0.75 -5.95
CA LEU A 31 2.37 -1.48 -7.14
C LEU A 31 2.50 -0.60 -8.39
N GLY A 32 1.72 0.46 -8.51
CA GLY A 32 1.66 1.32 -9.70
C GLY A 32 0.95 0.68 -10.91
N ASN A 33 0.51 -0.59 -10.80
CA ASN A 33 -0.15 -1.33 -11.87
C ASN A 33 -1.61 -1.65 -11.49
N GLU A 34 -2.56 -1.32 -12.36
CA GLU A 34 -3.99 -1.52 -12.10
C GLU A 34 -4.39 -3.00 -12.07
N ALA A 35 -3.88 -3.80 -13.01
CA ALA A 35 -4.18 -5.23 -13.08
C ALA A 35 -3.63 -5.98 -11.85
N GLU A 36 -2.39 -5.72 -11.45
CA GLU A 36 -1.84 -6.31 -10.23
C GLU A 36 -2.61 -5.86 -8.97
N ALA A 37 -3.06 -4.60 -8.92
CA ALA A 37 -3.86 -4.10 -7.81
C ALA A 37 -5.25 -4.76 -7.73
N GLU A 38 -5.87 -5.02 -8.87
CA GLU A 38 -7.12 -5.77 -8.96
C GLU A 38 -6.92 -7.21 -8.48
N ASP A 39 -5.90 -7.91 -8.97
CA ASP A 39 -5.57 -9.28 -8.59
C ASP A 39 -5.32 -9.40 -7.08
N VAL A 40 -4.54 -8.49 -6.49
CA VAL A 40 -4.31 -8.43 -5.04
C VAL A 40 -5.62 -8.21 -4.27
N THR A 41 -6.52 -7.40 -4.80
CA THR A 41 -7.82 -7.13 -4.17
C THR A 41 -8.70 -8.37 -4.21
N GLN A 42 -8.78 -9.04 -5.36
CA GLN A 42 -9.53 -10.29 -5.53
C GLN A 42 -9.00 -11.39 -4.61
N GLU A 43 -7.68 -11.58 -4.57
CA GLU A 43 -7.03 -12.56 -3.68
C GLU A 43 -7.26 -12.21 -2.20
N THR A 44 -7.25 -10.93 -1.82
CA THR A 44 -7.60 -10.52 -0.45
C THR A 44 -9.04 -10.91 -0.11
N MET A 45 -9.99 -10.69 -1.02
CA MET A 45 -11.39 -11.08 -0.80
C MET A 45 -11.56 -12.60 -0.76
N LEU A 46 -10.81 -13.35 -1.57
CA LEU A 46 -10.80 -14.80 -1.51
C LEU A 46 -10.28 -15.30 -0.16
N ARG A 47 -9.24 -14.67 0.40
CA ARG A 47 -8.74 -14.96 1.76
C ARG A 47 -9.74 -14.58 2.83
N LEU A 48 -10.48 -13.49 2.67
CA LEU A 48 -11.59 -13.17 3.57
C LEU A 48 -12.63 -14.30 3.55
N TRP A 49 -13.03 -14.79 2.38
CA TRP A 49 -14.01 -15.88 2.26
C TRP A 49 -13.51 -17.19 2.86
N THR A 50 -12.28 -17.57 2.54
CA THR A 50 -11.72 -18.90 2.89
C THR A 50 -11.09 -18.95 4.28
N GLN A 51 -10.74 -17.79 4.87
CA GLN A 51 -10.00 -17.71 6.13
C GLN A 51 -10.64 -16.75 7.14
N ALA A 52 -11.92 -16.40 6.97
CA ALA A 52 -12.66 -15.52 7.89
C ALA A 52 -12.53 -15.93 9.38
N GLU A 53 -12.44 -17.23 9.65
CA GLU A 53 -12.27 -17.82 10.98
C GLU A 53 -10.95 -17.44 11.68
N ARG A 54 -9.92 -17.03 10.91
CA ARG A 54 -8.63 -16.60 11.45
C ARG A 54 -8.65 -15.17 11.97
N TRP A 55 -9.68 -14.40 11.63
CA TRP A 55 -9.83 -13.04 12.13
C TRP A 55 -10.26 -13.06 13.60
N ASP A 56 -9.45 -12.44 14.44
CA ASP A 56 -9.72 -12.25 15.86
C ASP A 56 -10.06 -10.77 16.14
N PRO A 57 -11.33 -10.43 16.45
CA PRO A 57 -11.73 -9.05 16.75
C PRO A 57 -11.04 -8.47 17.99
N ALA A 58 -10.52 -9.30 18.90
CA ALA A 58 -9.79 -8.83 20.07
C ALA A 58 -8.37 -8.34 19.72
N ARG A 59 -7.80 -8.80 18.60
CA ARG A 59 -6.46 -8.42 18.14
C ARG A 59 -6.48 -7.21 17.23
N ALA A 60 -7.40 -7.16 16.27
CA ALA A 60 -7.44 -6.10 15.27
C ALA A 60 -8.84 -5.96 14.64
N SER A 61 -9.15 -4.75 14.18
CA SER A 61 -10.35 -4.52 13.37
C SER A 61 -10.28 -5.34 12.07
N LEU A 62 -11.44 -5.62 11.47
CA LEU A 62 -11.48 -6.31 10.17
C LEU A 62 -10.73 -5.53 9.09
N THR A 63 -10.86 -4.19 9.09
CA THR A 63 -10.12 -3.29 8.21
C THR A 63 -8.61 -3.51 8.34
N THR A 64 -8.09 -3.52 9.57
CA THR A 64 -6.67 -3.72 9.86
C THR A 64 -6.19 -5.10 9.38
N TRP A 65 -6.99 -6.14 9.60
CA TRP A 65 -6.67 -7.51 9.15
C TRP A 65 -6.63 -7.62 7.62
N LEU A 66 -7.61 -7.04 6.91
CA LEU A 66 -7.64 -7.05 5.45
C LEU A 66 -6.47 -6.26 4.86
N HIS A 67 -6.17 -5.06 5.37
CA HIS A 67 -5.01 -4.30 4.91
C HIS A 67 -3.68 -5.01 5.20
N ARG A 68 -3.58 -5.82 6.26
CA ARG A 68 -2.40 -6.68 6.49
C ARG A 68 -2.25 -7.74 5.41
N ILE A 69 -3.34 -8.40 5.04
CA ILE A 69 -3.33 -9.38 3.94
C ILE A 69 -2.92 -8.71 2.63
N THR A 70 -3.56 -7.59 2.28
CA THR A 70 -3.27 -6.84 1.05
C THR A 70 -1.83 -6.33 1.02
N HIS A 71 -1.32 -5.80 2.14
CA HIS A 71 0.06 -5.34 2.23
C HIS A 71 1.06 -6.47 1.96
N ASN A 72 0.89 -7.61 2.61
CA ASN A 72 1.77 -8.76 2.41
C ASN A 72 1.78 -9.21 0.95
N LEU A 73 0.62 -9.29 0.31
CA LEU A 73 0.49 -9.61 -1.12
C LEU A 73 1.25 -8.61 -2.01
N CYS A 74 1.11 -7.31 -1.75
CA CYS A 74 1.86 -6.30 -2.48
C CYS A 74 3.38 -6.48 -2.29
N ILE A 75 3.83 -6.71 -1.07
CA ILE A 75 5.27 -6.90 -0.80
C ILE A 75 5.81 -8.15 -1.47
N ASP A 76 5.05 -9.24 -1.48
CA ASP A 76 5.44 -10.48 -2.16
C ASP A 76 5.60 -10.25 -3.68
N LEU A 77 4.69 -9.49 -4.31
CA LEU A 77 4.80 -9.11 -5.73
C LEU A 77 5.99 -8.20 -6.00
N ILE A 78 6.20 -7.15 -5.20
CA ILE A 78 7.35 -6.24 -5.34
C ILE A 78 8.66 -7.02 -5.27
N ARG A 79 8.80 -7.92 -4.29
CA ARG A 79 9.99 -8.76 -4.14
C ARG A 79 10.17 -9.71 -5.32
N LYS A 80 9.08 -10.32 -5.80
CA LYS A 80 9.11 -11.20 -6.98
C LYS A 80 9.57 -10.43 -8.23
N ASN A 81 9.00 -9.26 -8.50
CA ASN A 81 9.37 -8.44 -9.67
C ASN A 81 10.83 -7.97 -9.58
N ARG A 82 11.32 -7.66 -8.37
CA ARG A 82 12.72 -7.32 -8.13
C ARG A 82 13.68 -8.47 -8.46
N LEU A 83 13.34 -9.70 -8.07
CA LEU A 83 14.12 -10.90 -8.39
C LEU A 83 14.17 -11.16 -9.90
N LEU A 84 13.05 -10.95 -10.61
CA LEU A 84 12.97 -11.14 -12.06
C LEU A 84 13.77 -10.11 -12.86
N THR A 85 13.89 -8.89 -12.33
CA THR A 85 14.61 -7.78 -12.98
C THR A 85 16.11 -7.74 -12.61
N GLY A 86 16.59 -8.64 -11.75
CA GLY A 86 18.01 -8.72 -11.36
C GLY A 86 18.49 -7.60 -10.43
N GLN A 87 17.56 -6.86 -9.81
CA GLN A 87 17.87 -5.84 -8.83
C GLN A 87 18.19 -6.51 -7.47
N ASN A 88 19.42 -6.94 -7.25
CA ASN A 88 19.82 -7.64 -6.02
C ASN A 88 19.98 -6.70 -4.81
N ASP A 89 19.66 -7.25 -3.63
CA ASP A 89 19.45 -6.59 -2.35
C ASP A 89 20.62 -6.85 -1.37
N ASP A 90 21.82 -6.38 -1.71
CA ASP A 90 22.97 -6.56 -0.79
C ASP A 90 23.23 -5.34 0.10
N GLN A 91 22.25 -4.44 0.24
CA GLN A 91 22.32 -3.35 1.21
C GLN A 91 20.99 -3.15 1.92
N LEU A 92 21.05 -3.29 3.25
CA LEU A 92 20.02 -2.89 4.18
C LEU A 92 19.52 -1.47 3.86
N ASP A 93 18.27 -1.37 3.39
CA ASP A 93 17.36 -0.22 3.41
C ASP A 93 18.03 1.19 3.38
N ASP A 94 18.40 1.73 2.20
CA ASP A 94 18.30 3.19 1.94
C ASP A 94 18.38 3.66 0.47
N GLU A 95 18.20 2.80 -0.54
CA GLU A 95 18.24 3.26 -1.95
C GLU A 95 16.84 3.29 -2.57
N SER A 96 16.48 4.49 -3.03
CA SER A 96 15.22 4.83 -3.71
C SER A 96 15.02 3.92 -4.92
N ASN A 97 14.14 2.92 -4.78
CA ASN A 97 13.85 2.01 -5.87
C ASN A 97 12.72 2.60 -6.73
N ALA A 98 13.12 3.32 -7.78
CA ALA A 98 12.22 3.81 -8.82
C ALA A 98 12.04 2.70 -9.87
N ALA A 99 10.87 2.06 -9.91
CA ALA A 99 10.52 1.13 -10.98
C ALA A 99 9.22 1.58 -11.65
N GLY A 100 9.35 1.90 -12.94
CA GLY A 100 8.34 1.75 -14.00
C GLY A 100 6.95 2.33 -13.76
N HIS A 101 6.76 3.60 -14.07
CA HIS A 101 5.43 4.22 -14.22
C HIS A 101 4.83 3.82 -15.57
N GLU A 102 3.92 2.84 -15.58
CA GLU A 102 2.94 2.71 -16.65
C GLU A 102 1.71 3.57 -16.30
N GLU A 103 1.34 4.42 -17.25
CA GLU A 103 0.36 5.51 -17.11
C GLU A 103 -1.03 5.00 -16.73
N ALA A 104 -1.59 5.52 -15.62
CA ALA A 104 -3.01 5.35 -15.30
C ALA A 104 -3.80 6.63 -15.59
N PHE A 105 -5.01 6.40 -16.08
CA PHE A 105 -5.92 7.36 -16.69
C PHE A 105 -6.50 8.37 -15.69
N ASP A 106 -6.27 9.65 -16.01
CA ASP A 106 -7.09 10.85 -15.77
C ASP A 106 -7.74 11.08 -14.38
N GLN A 107 -6.94 11.51 -13.40
CA GLN A 107 -7.39 12.37 -12.28
C GLN A 107 -6.33 13.42 -11.90
N GLY A 108 -6.14 14.42 -12.78
CA GLY A 108 -5.43 15.67 -12.49
C GLY A 108 -3.91 15.55 -12.29
N ALA A 109 -3.13 16.20 -13.16
CA ALA A 109 -1.65 16.13 -13.22
C ALA A 109 -0.88 16.30 -11.88
N MET A 110 -1.48 16.93 -10.86
CA MET A 110 -0.89 17.03 -9.52
C MET A 110 -0.96 15.71 -8.73
N SER A 111 -2.03 14.94 -8.92
CA SER A 111 -2.21 13.60 -8.33
C SER A 111 -1.19 12.62 -8.87
N ASP A 112 -0.92 12.67 -10.18
CA ASP A 112 0.04 11.78 -10.86
C ASP A 112 1.47 12.05 -10.42
N ARG A 113 1.86 13.33 -10.29
CA ARG A 113 3.18 13.71 -9.76
C ARG A 113 3.38 13.24 -8.32
N LEU A 114 2.37 13.42 -7.47
CA LEU A 114 2.43 12.94 -6.10
C LEU A 114 2.51 11.40 -6.04
N HIS A 115 1.72 10.72 -6.88
CA HIS A 115 1.80 9.27 -7.00
C HIS A 115 3.19 8.83 -7.45
N ALA A 116 3.76 9.51 -8.44
CA ALA A 116 5.09 9.20 -8.94
C ALA A 116 6.18 9.39 -7.88
N ALA A 117 6.11 10.49 -7.13
CA ALA A 117 7.03 10.75 -6.02
C ALA A 117 6.87 9.72 -4.87
N ILE A 118 5.66 9.26 -4.59
CA ILE A 118 5.42 8.20 -3.60
C ILE A 118 6.02 6.87 -4.07
N ALA A 119 5.93 6.58 -5.37
CA ALA A 119 6.48 5.37 -5.97
C ALA A 119 8.02 5.34 -6.03
N THR A 120 8.72 6.43 -5.73
CA THR A 120 10.19 6.42 -5.56
C THR A 120 10.63 6.16 -4.12
N LEU A 121 9.72 6.28 -3.14
CA LEU A 121 10.04 6.04 -1.73
C LEU A 121 10.42 4.58 -1.49
N PRO A 122 11.36 4.31 -0.55
CA PRO A 122 11.62 2.96 -0.07
C PRO A 122 10.34 2.27 0.41
N GLU A 123 10.21 0.97 0.14
CA GLU A 123 8.99 0.16 0.35
C GLU A 123 8.34 0.38 1.72
N ARG A 124 9.13 0.34 2.79
CA ARG A 124 8.64 0.53 4.17
C ARG A 124 8.15 1.95 4.44
N GLN A 125 8.81 2.96 3.86
CA GLN A 125 8.42 4.36 3.98
C GLN A 125 7.13 4.63 3.20
N ARG A 126 7.03 4.08 1.99
CA ARG A 126 5.81 4.10 1.16
C ARG A 126 4.63 3.47 1.89
N SER A 127 4.81 2.26 2.41
CA SER A 127 3.77 1.52 3.13
C SER A 127 3.25 2.31 4.34
N ALA A 128 4.15 2.83 5.16
CA ALA A 128 3.82 3.66 6.31
C ALA A 128 3.00 4.89 5.91
N LEU A 129 3.45 5.63 4.89
CA LEU A 129 2.80 6.84 4.41
C LEU A 129 1.41 6.55 3.83
N VAL A 130 1.29 5.56 2.95
CA VAL A 130 0.04 5.24 2.27
C VAL A 130 -1.02 4.75 3.25
N LEU A 131 -0.68 3.82 4.15
CA LEU A 131 -1.63 3.31 5.14
C LEU A 131 -2.09 4.42 6.11
N THR A 132 -1.21 5.31 6.53
CA THR A 132 -1.55 6.37 7.50
C THR A 132 -2.35 7.50 6.84
N HIS A 133 -1.84 8.05 5.74
CA HIS A 133 -2.38 9.31 5.20
C HIS A 133 -3.42 9.10 4.09
N PHE A 134 -3.31 8.03 3.31
CA PHE A 134 -4.25 7.78 2.21
C PHE A 134 -5.36 6.81 2.59
N GLN A 135 -5.07 5.82 3.44
CA GLN A 135 -6.09 4.92 3.98
C GLN A 135 -6.69 5.42 5.30
N GLY A 136 -6.09 6.44 5.91
CA GLY A 136 -6.60 7.06 7.14
C GLY A 136 -6.56 6.13 8.36
N LEU A 137 -5.72 5.09 8.34
CA LEU A 137 -5.60 4.15 9.45
C LEU A 137 -4.84 4.77 10.61
N SER A 138 -5.19 4.36 11.83
CA SER A 138 -4.50 4.84 13.03
C SER A 138 -3.05 4.35 13.07
N ASN A 139 -2.12 5.11 13.68
CA ASN A 139 -0.73 4.68 13.84
C ASN A 139 -0.61 3.30 14.51
N ARG A 140 -1.52 2.97 15.42
CA ARG A 140 -1.57 1.66 16.08
C ARG A 140 -1.94 0.54 15.10
N ASP A 141 -2.95 0.76 14.27
CA ASP A 141 -3.36 -0.21 13.25
C ASP A 141 -2.27 -0.40 12.19
N VAL A 142 -1.65 0.69 11.73
CA VAL A 142 -0.55 0.63 10.77
C VAL A 142 0.65 -0.11 11.35
N ALA A 143 0.99 0.11 12.62
CA ALA A 143 2.05 -0.62 13.30
C ALA A 143 1.75 -2.14 13.36
N ILE A 144 0.49 -2.54 13.57
CA ILE A 144 0.06 -3.95 13.51
C ILE A 144 0.18 -4.53 12.08
N ILE A 145 -0.20 -3.75 11.07
CA ILE A 145 -0.12 -4.17 9.66
C ILE A 145 1.33 -4.41 9.25
N LEU A 146 2.22 -3.49 9.61
CA LEU A 146 3.64 -3.53 9.25
C LEU A 146 4.49 -4.40 10.19
N ASP A 147 3.91 -4.92 11.28
CA ASP A 147 4.57 -5.71 12.31
C ASP A 147 5.77 -4.99 12.95
N ILE A 148 5.57 -3.71 13.32
CA ILE A 148 6.59 -2.85 13.93
C ILE A 148 6.04 -2.11 15.16
N SER A 149 6.92 -1.45 15.91
CA SER A 149 6.50 -0.54 16.98
C SER A 149 5.93 0.77 16.42
N VAL A 150 5.07 1.45 17.20
CA VAL A 150 4.56 2.79 16.83
C VAL A 150 5.70 3.80 16.66
N GLY A 151 6.74 3.74 17.50
CA GLY A 151 7.91 4.62 17.35
C GLY A 151 8.72 4.35 16.07
N ALA A 152 8.80 3.08 15.63
CA ALA A 152 9.41 2.74 14.34
C ALA A 152 8.57 3.26 13.17
N LEU A 153 7.23 3.17 13.26
CA LEU A 153 6.32 3.77 12.28
C LEU A 153 6.51 5.29 12.18
N GLU A 154 6.57 5.99 13.32
CA GLU A 154 6.79 7.45 13.35
C GLU A 154 8.12 7.84 12.69
N SER A 155 9.16 7.03 12.89
CA SER A 155 10.46 7.19 12.24
C SER A 155 10.37 7.02 10.71
N LEU A 156 9.64 6.00 10.24
CA LEU A 156 9.38 5.79 8.80
C LEU A 156 8.61 6.95 8.19
N LEU A 157 7.55 7.41 8.86
CA LEU A 157 6.75 8.55 8.41
C LEU A 157 7.56 9.85 8.36
N ALA A 158 8.43 10.07 9.35
CA ALA A 158 9.31 11.24 9.35
C ALA A 158 10.29 11.22 8.15
N ARG A 159 10.88 10.07 7.83
CA ARG A 159 11.76 9.90 6.66
C ARG A 159 11.00 10.08 5.35
N ALA A 160 9.84 9.42 5.20
CA ALA A 160 8.98 9.51 4.02
C ALA A 160 8.62 10.98 3.70
N ARG A 161 8.20 11.75 4.71
CA ARG A 161 7.86 13.17 4.55
C ARG A 161 9.04 14.03 4.16
N ARG A 162 10.24 13.79 4.71
CA ARG A 162 11.46 14.53 4.33
C ARG A 162 11.82 14.28 2.88
N GLN A 163 11.77 13.02 2.44
CA GLN A 163 12.10 12.65 1.07
C GLN A 163 11.10 13.24 0.07
N LEU A 164 9.79 13.12 0.33
CA LEU A 164 8.76 13.75 -0.51
C LEU A 164 8.93 15.28 -0.57
N LYS A 165 9.25 15.94 0.55
CA LYS A 165 9.51 17.38 0.56
C LYS A 165 10.69 17.74 -0.35
N SER A 166 11.79 16.99 -0.32
CA SER A 166 12.93 17.22 -1.21
C SER A 166 12.52 17.09 -2.68
N LEU A 167 11.89 15.96 -3.04
CA LEU A 167 11.48 15.66 -4.41
C LEU A 167 10.56 16.75 -4.99
N LEU A 168 9.60 17.23 -4.20
CA LEU A 168 8.66 18.26 -4.65
C LEU A 168 9.33 19.63 -4.81
N ILE A 169 10.25 20.02 -3.91
CA ILE A 169 11.02 21.28 -4.03
C ILE A 169 11.96 21.23 -5.24
N ASP A 170 12.65 20.11 -5.45
CA ASP A 170 13.58 19.95 -6.58
C ASP A 170 12.84 20.03 -7.93
N THR A 171 11.61 19.51 -7.99
CA THR A 171 10.76 19.59 -9.18
C THR A 171 10.26 21.02 -9.44
N GLU A 172 9.92 21.79 -8.41
CA GLU A 172 9.55 23.21 -8.54
C GLU A 172 10.72 24.06 -9.05
N ASN A 173 11.93 23.79 -8.57
CA ASN A 173 13.15 24.48 -9.02
C ASN A 173 13.51 24.13 -10.48
N ALA A 174 13.34 22.87 -10.90
CA ALA A 174 13.60 22.43 -12.26
C ALA A 174 12.59 23.01 -13.28
N GLY A 175 11.32 23.19 -12.87
CA GLY A 175 10.29 23.84 -13.68
C GLY A 175 10.47 25.34 -13.87
N GLY A 176 11.18 26.02 -12.94
CA GLY A 176 11.49 27.44 -13.01
C GLY A 176 12.70 27.81 -13.88
N ALA A 177 13.54 26.84 -14.26
CA ALA A 177 14.75 27.07 -15.05
C ALA A 177 14.52 27.01 -16.58
N HIS A 178 13.28 26.75 -17.02
CA HIS A 178 12.90 26.60 -18.43
C HIS A 178 12.01 27.73 -18.98
N LEU A 179 11.94 28.87 -18.29
CA LEU A 179 11.32 30.12 -18.75
C LEU A 179 12.35 31.27 -18.75
#